data_AF-A0A290S714-F1
#
_entry.id   AF-A0A290S714-F1
#
_cell.length_a   1.000
_cell.length_b   1.000
_cell.length_c   1.000
_cell.angle_alpha   90.00
_cell.angle_beta   90.00
_cell.angle_gamma   90.00
#
_symmetry.space_group_name_H-M   'P 1'
#
loop_
_entity.id
_entity.type
_entity.pdbx_description
1 polymer ?
#
loop_
_entity_poly.entity_id
_entity_poly.type
_entity_poly.pdbx_seq_one_letter_code
_entity_poly.pdbx_strand_id
1 'polypeptide(L)'
;MPNHIHWLLQLSDSATLSEVIRSFKGRSATVYRQFGRQKLWQKGFYDHLIRNTEDLNSCARYIVANPLRANLIENIADYPYWDSIYLNS
;
A
#
# COMPACT_ATOMS: atom_id res chain seq x y z
N MET A 1 -7.19 3.15 0.94
CA MET A 1 -8.01 3.69 2.05
C MET A 1 -7.88 5.22 2.04
N PRO A 2 -8.88 5.99 2.52
CA PRO A 2 -8.84 7.46 2.46
C PRO A 2 -7.68 8.11 3.25
N ASN A 3 -7.21 7.45 4.30
CA ASN A 3 -6.20 7.99 5.23
C ASN A 3 -4.90 7.15 5.30
N HIS A 4 -4.82 5.99 4.66
CA HIS A 4 -3.63 5.14 4.63
C HIS A 4 -3.59 4.23 3.41
N ILE A 5 -2.48 3.53 3.23
CA ILE A 5 -2.28 2.54 2.17
C ILE A 5 -1.91 1.21 2.83
N HIS A 6 -2.50 0.13 2.35
CA HIS A 6 -1.95 -1.22 2.52
C HIS A 6 -1.33 -1.66 1.21
N TRP A 7 -0.15 -2.24 1.26
CA TRP A 7 0.61 -2.59 0.06
C TRP A 7 1.25 -3.96 0.23
N LEU A 8 0.97 -4.87 -0.70
CA LEU A 8 1.68 -6.12 -0.87
C LEU A 8 2.70 -5.95 -2.00
N LEU A 9 3.97 -6.19 -1.70
CA LEU A 9 5.06 -6.00 -2.67
C LEU A 9 6.15 -7.03 -2.46
N GLN A 10 6.88 -7.33 -3.53
CA GLN A 10 8.10 -8.10 -3.50
C GLN A 10 9.29 -7.16 -3.70
N LEU A 11 10.31 -7.29 -2.87
CA LEU A 11 11.54 -6.52 -3.03
C LEU A 11 12.44 -7.19 -4.06
N SER A 12 13.16 -6.38 -4.82
CA SER A 12 14.33 -6.82 -5.58
C SER A 12 15.56 -6.90 -4.68
N ASP A 13 16.55 -7.70 -5.07
CA ASP A 13 17.81 -7.87 -4.31
C ASP A 13 18.62 -6.56 -4.14
N SER A 14 18.33 -5.54 -4.95
CA SER A 14 19.03 -4.26 -4.95
C SER A 14 18.49 -3.21 -3.95
N ALA A 15 17.43 -3.49 -3.19
CA ALA A 15 16.83 -2.50 -2.30
C ALA A 15 16.18 -3.12 -1.06
N THR A 16 16.38 -2.47 0.08
CA THR A 16 15.68 -2.80 1.33
C THR A 16 14.28 -2.18 1.36
N LEU A 17 13.39 -2.74 2.18
CA LEU A 17 12.05 -2.19 2.40
C LEU A 17 12.09 -0.71 2.82
N SER A 18 12.99 -0.38 3.74
CA SER A 18 13.16 1.00 4.24
C SER A 18 13.53 1.98 3.13
N GLU A 19 14.35 1.59 2.15
CA GLU A 19 14.73 2.43 1.02
C GLU A 19 13.55 2.66 0.06
N VAL A 20 12.80 1.60 -0.23
CA VAL A 20 11.58 1.67 -1.06
C VAL A 20 10.56 2.60 -0.42
N ILE A 21 10.24 2.41 0.87
CA ILE A 21 9.28 3.26 1.58
C ILE A 21 9.77 4.71 1.69
N ARG A 22 11.05 4.93 1.95
CA ARG A 22 11.65 6.28 1.99
C ARG A 22 11.49 7.00 0.65
N SER A 23 11.81 6.32 -0.45
CA SER A 23 11.69 6.85 -1.81
C SER A 23 10.23 7.16 -2.16
N PHE A 24 9.32 6.20 -1.93
CA PHE A 24 7.89 6.35 -2.18
C PHE A 24 7.30 7.54 -1.41
N LYS A 25 7.52 7.59 -0.08
CA LYS A 25 7.01 8.67 0.77
C LYS A 25 7.58 10.03 0.39
N GLY A 26 8.87 10.10 0.07
CA GLY A 26 9.54 11.35 -0.31
C GLY A 26 9.04 11.92 -1.64
N ARG A 27 8.92 11.08 -2.67
CA ARG A 27 8.44 11.49 -4.00
C ARG A 27 6.98 11.93 -3.94
N SER A 28 6.10 11.10 -3.36
CA SER A 28 4.68 11.43 -3.23
C SER A 28 4.45 12.67 -2.37
N ALA A 29 5.18 12.87 -1.26
CA ALA A 29 5.08 14.09 -0.46
C ALA A 29 5.54 15.34 -1.23
N THR A 30 6.50 15.20 -2.15
CA THR A 30 6.95 16.33 -3.00
C THR A 30 5.86 16.77 -3.96
N VAL A 31 5.22 15.82 -4.64
CA VAL A 31 4.07 16.11 -5.51
C VAL A 31 2.91 16.67 -4.68
N TYR A 32 2.60 16.08 -3.51
CA TYR A 32 1.52 16.53 -2.65
C TYR A 32 1.67 17.98 -2.16
N ARG A 33 2.92 18.42 -1.91
CA ARG A 33 3.23 19.81 -1.54
C ARG A 33 2.88 20.82 -2.64
N GLN A 34 2.86 20.41 -3.90
CA GLN A 34 2.48 21.29 -5.02
C GLN A 34 1.00 21.73 -4.92
N PHE A 35 0.17 20.98 -4.21
CA PHE A 35 -1.23 21.34 -3.92
C PHE A 35 -1.40 22.24 -2.68
N GLY A 36 -0.33 22.83 -2.16
CA GLY A 36 -0.36 23.71 -0.99
C GLY A 36 -0.58 23.01 0.36
N ARG A 37 -0.54 21.67 0.39
CA ARG A 37 -0.77 20.87 1.60
C ARG A 37 0.55 20.50 2.27
N GLN A 38 0.58 20.54 3.60
CA GLN A 38 1.75 20.15 4.39
C GLN A 38 1.59 18.74 4.96
N LYS A 39 2.67 17.94 4.94
CA LYS A 39 2.79 16.58 5.52
C LYS A 39 1.75 15.56 5.04
N LEU A 40 2.13 14.75 4.05
CA LEU A 40 1.30 13.64 3.56
C LEU A 40 1.35 12.38 4.45
N TRP A 41 2.53 12.03 4.97
CA TRP A 41 2.77 10.74 5.61
C TRP A 41 3.05 10.84 7.11
N GLN A 42 2.52 9.87 7.87
CA GLN A 42 2.99 9.61 9.24
C GLN A 42 4.44 9.09 9.25
N LYS A 43 5.14 9.34 10.37
CA LYS A 43 6.49 8.79 10.62
C LYS A 43 6.42 7.27 10.77
N GLY A 44 7.47 6.58 10.31
CA GLY A 44 7.54 5.11 10.36
C GLY A 44 6.60 4.41 9.38
N PHE A 45 6.58 3.09 9.42
CA PHE A 45 5.64 2.23 8.70
C PHE A 45 5.49 0.92 9.48
N TYR A 46 4.43 0.17 9.18
CA TYR A 46 4.26 -1.20 9.65
C TYR A 46 4.60 -2.14 8.51
N ASP A 47 5.28 -3.24 8.80
CA ASP A 47 5.61 -4.30 7.86
C ASP A 47 5.34 -5.68 8.44
N HIS A 48 5.06 -6.62 7.55
CA HIS A 48 4.87 -8.04 7.85
C HIS A 48 5.52 -8.86 6.73
N LEU A 49 6.42 -9.77 7.12
CA LEU A 49 7.13 -10.64 6.18
C LEU A 49 6.27 -11.85 5.83
N ILE A 50 5.92 -11.98 4.55
CA ILE A 50 5.19 -13.13 4.01
C ILE A 50 6.11 -14.34 3.93
N ARG A 51 5.71 -15.45 4.54
CA ARG A 51 6.56 -16.66 4.66
C ARG A 51 6.13 -17.82 3.78
N ASN A 52 4.87 -17.86 3.37
CA ASN A 52 4.29 -18.93 2.56
C ASN A 52 3.07 -18.42 1.78
N THR A 53 2.52 -19.32 0.95
CA THR A 53 1.39 -19.02 0.07
C THR A 53 0.10 -18.77 0.83
N GLU A 54 -0.12 -19.44 1.96
CA GLU A 54 -1.29 -19.24 2.82
C GLU A 54 -1.31 -17.83 3.42
N ASP A 55 -0.16 -17.35 3.91
CA ASP A 55 0.05 -16.00 4.43
C ASP A 55 -0.12 -14.95 3.31
N LEU A 56 0.47 -15.21 2.14
CA LEU A 56 0.29 -14.38 0.94
C LEU A 56 -1.19 -14.18 0.60
N ASN A 57 -1.93 -15.27 0.49
CA ASN A 57 -3.36 -15.26 0.17
C ASN A 57 -4.18 -14.55 1.24
N SER A 58 -3.83 -14.75 2.52
CA SER A 58 -4.52 -14.11 3.65
C SER A 58 -4.30 -12.60 3.64
N CYS A 59 -3.07 -12.13 3.45
CA CYS A 59 -2.75 -10.71 3.31
C CYS A 59 -3.41 -10.08 2.08
N ALA A 60 -3.38 -10.74 0.92
CA ALA A 60 -4.02 -10.23 -0.29
C ALA A 60 -5.54 -10.04 -0.09
N ARG A 61 -6.23 -11.06 0.46
CA ARG A 61 -7.66 -10.97 0.77
C ARG A 61 -7.95 -9.88 1.79
N TYR A 62 -7.11 -9.73 2.80
CA TYR A 62 -7.25 -8.67 3.79
C TYR A 62 -7.18 -7.28 3.14
N ILE A 63 -6.18 -7.02 2.28
CA ILE A 63 -6.01 -5.75 1.58
C ILE A 63 -7.25 -5.42 0.75
N VAL A 64 -7.72 -6.35 -0.08
CA VAL A 64 -8.89 -6.16 -0.95
C VAL A 64 -10.17 -5.94 -0.13
N ALA A 65 -10.31 -6.62 1.02
CA ALA A 65 -11.49 -6.49 1.88
C ALA A 65 -11.47 -5.27 2.81
N ASN A 66 -10.36 -4.52 2.94
CA ASN A 66 -10.28 -3.39 3.86
C ASN A 66 -11.34 -2.31 3.63
N PRO A 67 -11.64 -1.89 2.39
CA PRO A 67 -12.68 -0.89 2.16
C PRO A 67 -14.07 -1.35 2.60
N LEU A 68 -14.41 -2.64 2.45
CA LEU A 68 -15.62 -3.24 3.02
C LEU A 68 -15.60 -3.16 4.55
N ARG A 69 -14.50 -3.61 5.18
CA ARG A 69 -14.35 -3.63 6.64
C ARG A 69 -14.43 -2.23 7.26
N ALA A 70 -14.06 -1.21 6.51
CA ALA A 70 -14.14 0.19 6.89
C ALA A 70 -15.49 0.85 6.55
N ASN A 71 -16.46 0.08 6.05
CA ASN A 71 -17.79 0.55 5.62
C ASN A 71 -17.72 1.69 4.58
N LEU A 72 -16.70 1.68 3.71
CA LEU A 72 -16.57 2.67 2.63
C LEU A 72 -17.41 2.31 1.41
N ILE A 73 -17.71 1.02 1.26
CA ILE A 73 -18.39 0.39 0.13
C ILE A 73 -19.17 -0.83 0.64
N GLU A 74 -20.21 -1.23 -0.09
CA GLU A 74 -20.97 -2.47 0.17
C GLU A 74 -20.49 -3.63 -0.71
N ASN A 75 -19.87 -3.33 -1.86
CA ASN A 75 -19.29 -4.30 -2.78
C ASN A 75 -17.83 -3.91 -3.13
N ILE A 76 -16.90 -4.87 -3.10
CA ILE A 76 -15.47 -4.67 -3.43
C ILE A 76 -15.28 -4.01 -4.79
N ALA A 77 -16.14 -4.33 -5.77
CA ALA A 77 -16.09 -3.77 -7.10
C ALA A 77 -16.26 -2.23 -7.12
N ASP A 78 -16.87 -1.65 -6.08
CA ASP A 78 -17.13 -0.21 -6.00
C ASP A 78 -15.94 0.60 -5.49
N TYR A 79 -14.85 -0.06 -5.08
CA TYR A 79 -13.65 0.63 -4.62
C TYR A 79 -12.60 0.70 -5.74
N PRO A 80 -12.40 1.84 -6.42
CA PRO A 80 -11.52 1.90 -7.61
C PRO A 80 -10.02 1.95 -7.27
N TYR A 81 -9.64 1.82 -6.00
CA TYR A 81 -8.26 2.04 -5.54
C TYR A 81 -7.60 0.79 -4.93
N TRP A 82 -8.06 -0.41 -5.27
CA TRP A 82 -7.38 -1.68 -4.89
C TRP A 82 -6.61 -2.32 -6.05
N ASP A 83 -6.35 -1.59 -7.14
CA ASP A 83 -5.65 -2.11 -8.32
C ASP A 83 -4.35 -2.84 -7.98
N SER A 84 -4.15 -3.98 -8.63
CA SER A 84 -2.91 -4.75 -8.60
C SER A 84 -2.25 -4.73 -9.98
N ILE A 85 -0.93 -4.54 -10.00
CA ILE A 85 -0.13 -4.67 -11.22
C ILE A 85 0.73 -5.92 -11.06
N TYR A 86 0.55 -6.90 -11.95
CA TYR A 86 1.45 -8.03 -12.04
C TYR A 86 2.68 -7.59 -12.84
N LEU A 87 3.84 -7.49 -12.19
CA LEU A 87 5.10 -7.25 -12.89
C LEU A 87 5.56 -8.58 -13.47
N ASN A 88 5.44 -8.75 -14.79
CA ASN A 88 6.03 -9.89 -15.47
C ASN A 88 7.56 -9.81 -15.31
N SER A 89 8.15 -10.87 -14.78
CA SER A 89 9.60 -11.08 -14.72
C SER A 89 10.22 -11.23 -16.10
#